data_AF-A0A656JT93-F1
#
_entry.id   AF-A0A656JT93-F1
#
_cell.length_a   1.000
_cell.length_b   1.000
_cell.length_c   1.000
_cell.angle_alpha   90.00
_cell.angle_beta   90.00
_cell.angle_gamma   90.00
#
_symmetry.space_group_name_H-M   'P 1'
#
loop_
_entity.id
_entity.type
_entity.pdbx_description
1 polymer ?
#
loop_
_entity_poly.entity_id
_entity_poly.type
_entity_poly.pdbx_seq_one_letter_code
_entity_poly.pdbx_strand_id
1 'polypeptide(L)'
;MSIHLDYSVLSALQEVMEDEYPTLLDVFLKDSEQRLAQLRLAVETGNLDLQELSLTAHSFKGSSSNMGALQLSQLCHQLEERARQNDSSGLPDLIGRI
;
A
#
# COMPACT_ATOMS: atom_id res chain seq x y z
N MET A 1 -14.63 -1.42 15.86
CA MET A 1 -13.76 -2.43 15.20
C MET A 1 -13.20 -1.77 13.96
N SER A 2 -11.87 -1.59 13.85
CA SER A 2 -11.27 -1.10 12.61
C SER A 2 -11.40 -2.21 11.58
N ILE A 3 -12.08 -1.94 10.46
CA ILE A 3 -12.19 -2.92 9.38
C ILE A 3 -10.91 -2.81 8.55
N HIS A 4 -10.02 -3.78 8.71
CA HIS A 4 -8.76 -3.84 7.96
C HIS A 4 -8.97 -4.31 6.52
N LEU A 5 -9.92 -5.24 6.33
CA LEU A 5 -10.22 -5.92 5.08
C LEU A 5 -11.70 -5.78 4.74
N ASP A 6 -11.99 -5.47 3.49
CA ASP A 6 -13.31 -5.57 2.90
C ASP A 6 -13.55 -7.01 2.42
N TYR A 7 -14.26 -7.78 3.24
CA TYR A 7 -14.60 -9.15 2.90
C TYR A 7 -15.53 -9.26 1.69
N SER A 8 -16.30 -8.22 1.35
CA SER A 8 -17.14 -8.26 0.14
C SER A 8 -16.28 -8.21 -1.12
N VAL A 9 -15.22 -7.40 -1.12
CA VAL A 9 -14.24 -7.35 -2.22
C VAL A 9 -13.47 -8.67 -2.32
N LEU A 10 -13.03 -9.22 -1.19
CA LEU A 10 -12.32 -10.51 -1.18
C LEU A 10 -13.19 -11.65 -1.70
N SER A 11 -14.46 -11.73 -1.28
CA SER A 11 -15.39 -12.75 -1.78
C SER A 11 -15.68 -12.57 -3.27
N ALA A 12 -15.89 -11.34 -3.74
CA ALA A 12 -16.11 -11.08 -5.17
C ALA A 12 -14.88 -11.44 -6.01
N LEU A 13 -13.67 -11.11 -5.54
CA LEU A 13 -12.43 -11.52 -6.22
C LEU A 13 -12.28 -13.03 -6.27
N GLN A 14 -12.58 -13.72 -5.17
CA GLN A 14 -12.50 -15.18 -5.11
C GLN A 14 -13.51 -15.83 -6.06
N GLU A 15 -14.73 -15.29 -6.14
CA GLU A 15 -15.77 -15.79 -7.04
C GLU A 15 -15.41 -15.58 -8.52
N VAL A 16 -14.81 -14.43 -8.86
CA VAL A 16 -14.44 -14.11 -10.26
C VAL A 16 -13.16 -14.83 -10.71
N MET A 17 -12.17 -14.95 -9.83
CA MET A 17 -10.86 -15.50 -10.17
C MET A 17 -10.79 -17.01 -9.99
N GLU A 18 -11.71 -17.61 -9.22
CA GLU A 18 -11.80 -19.05 -8.95
C GLU A 18 -10.43 -19.66 -8.59
N ASP A 19 -9.91 -20.56 -9.43
CA ASP A 19 -8.64 -21.28 -9.25
C ASP A 19 -7.40 -20.36 -9.33
N GLU A 20 -7.51 -19.17 -9.92
CA GLU A 20 -6.42 -18.19 -10.01
C GLU A 20 -6.33 -17.28 -8.78
N TYR A 21 -7.33 -17.28 -7.89
CA TYR A 21 -7.34 -16.43 -6.71
C TYR A 21 -6.10 -16.59 -5.79
N PRO A 22 -5.61 -17.82 -5.49
CA PRO A 22 -4.39 -17.99 -4.72
C PRO A 22 -3.17 -17.36 -5.39
N THR A 23 -3.06 -17.48 -6.72
CA THR A 23 -1.96 -16.88 -7.49
C THR A 23 -2.01 -15.35 -7.43
N LEU A 24 -3.21 -14.77 -7.55
CA LEU A 24 -3.41 -13.32 -7.41
C LEU A 24 -2.96 -12.82 -6.02
N LEU A 25 -3.32 -13.56 -4.96
CA LEU A 25 -2.88 -13.25 -3.60
C LEU A 25 -1.35 -13.31 -3.47
N ASP A 26 -0.71 -14.35 -4.00
CA ASP A 26 0.75 -14.49 -3.97
C ASP A 26 1.45 -13.35 -4.70
N VAL A 27 0.93 -12.93 -5.85
CA VAL A 27 1.45 -11.79 -6.60
C VAL A 27 1.31 -10.49 -5.80
N PHE A 28 0.14 -10.26 -5.21
CA PHE A 28 -0.10 -9.09 -4.38
C PHE A 28 0.84 -9.04 -3.17
N LEU A 29 1.03 -10.16 -2.47
CA LEU A 29 1.90 -10.24 -1.30
C LEU A 29 3.36 -9.94 -1.67
N LYS A 30 3.87 -10.54 -2.76
CA LYS A 30 5.24 -10.29 -3.24
C LYS A 30 5.46 -8.83 -3.67
N ASP A 31 4.50 -8.26 -4.41
CA ASP A 31 4.55 -6.84 -4.82
C ASP A 31 4.50 -5.92 -3.59
N SER A 32 3.67 -6.25 -2.60
CA SER A 32 3.56 -5.52 -1.34
C SER A 32 4.87 -5.53 -0.54
N GLU A 33 5.51 -6.69 -0.40
CA GLU A 33 6.80 -6.82 0.28
C GLU A 33 7.89 -5.98 -0.40
N GLN A 34 7.95 -5.99 -1.73
CA GLN A 34 8.91 -5.18 -2.48
C GLN A 34 8.69 -3.69 -2.24
N ARG A 35 7.43 -3.22 -2.30
CA ARG A 35 7.09 -1.80 -2.06
C ARG A 35 7.40 -1.38 -0.63
N LEU A 36 7.09 -2.22 0.35
CA LEU A 36 7.43 -1.97 1.75
C LEU A 36 8.93 -1.80 1.96
N ALA A 37 9.74 -2.65 1.32
CA ALA A 37 11.19 -2.53 1.37
C ALA A 37 11.68 -1.21 0.78
N GLN A 38 11.12 -0.79 -0.37
CA GLN A 38 11.44 0.50 -0.99
C GLN A 38 11.08 1.69 -0.09
N LEU A 39 9.87 1.69 0.49
CA LEU A 39 9.43 2.76 1.40
C LEU A 39 10.33 2.87 2.64
N ARG A 40 10.72 1.74 3.23
CA ARG A 40 11.60 1.70 4.41
C ARG A 40 13.00 2.19 4.07
N LEU A 41 13.56 1.77 2.94
CA LEU A 41 14.88 2.22 2.48
C LEU A 41 14.94 3.73 2.24
N ALA A 42 13.87 4.33 1.69
CA ALA A 42 13.77 5.77 1.47
C ALA A 42 13.87 6.56 2.79
N VAL A 43 13.33 6.01 3.88
CA VAL A 43 13.44 6.60 5.23
C VAL A 43 14.84 6.40 5.81
N GLU A 44 15.39 5.18 5.73
CA GLU A 44 16.69 4.83 6.32
C GLU A 44 17.85 5.63 5.73
N THR A 45 17.82 5.89 4.42
CA THR A 45 18.89 6.62 3.73
C THR A 45 18.85 8.13 3.95
N GLY A 46 17.76 8.66 4.52
CA GLY A 46 17.57 10.09 4.75
C GLY A 46 17.37 10.93 3.47
N ASN A 47 17.40 10.30 2.30
CA ASN A 47 17.21 10.92 0.99
C ASN A 47 15.81 10.58 0.46
N LEU A 48 14.79 11.17 1.09
CA LEU A 48 13.40 10.99 0.67
C LEU A 48 13.14 11.76 -0.63
N ASP A 49 13.14 11.05 -1.76
CA ASP A 49 12.53 11.55 -2.98
C ASP A 49 11.00 11.53 -2.83
N LEU A 50 10.42 12.70 -2.52
CA LEU A 50 8.99 12.82 -2.29
C LEU A 50 8.16 12.56 -3.55
N GLN A 51 8.73 12.76 -4.74
CA GLN A 51 8.02 12.44 -5.98
C GLN A 51 7.94 10.92 -6.17
N GLU A 52 9.06 10.21 -6.00
CA GLU A 52 9.09 8.74 -6.05
C GLU A 52 8.20 8.12 -4.96
N LEU A 53 8.23 8.70 -3.75
CA LEU A 53 7.41 8.25 -2.64
C LEU A 53 5.91 8.41 -2.94
N SER A 54 5.51 9.54 -3.51
CA SER A 54 4.12 9.76 -3.92
C SER A 54 3.67 8.73 -4.97
N LEU A 55 4.51 8.42 -5.96
CA LEU A 55 4.18 7.45 -7.02
C LEU A 55 4.07 6.03 -6.46
N THR A 56 5.01 5.65 -5.59
CA THR A 56 5.01 4.35 -4.90
C THR A 56 3.75 4.20 -4.05
N ALA A 57 3.42 5.21 -3.25
CA ALA A 57 2.22 5.24 -2.42
C ALA A 57 0.93 5.21 -3.26
N HIS A 58 0.87 5.93 -4.37
CA HIS A 58 -0.28 5.92 -5.29
C HIS A 58 -0.55 4.52 -5.85
N SER A 59 0.49 3.87 -6.37
CA SER A 59 0.38 2.52 -6.94
C SER A 59 0.01 1.50 -5.86
N PHE A 60 0.62 1.59 -4.68
CA PHE A 60 0.33 0.67 -3.58
C PHE A 60 -1.08 0.85 -3.02
N LYS A 61 -1.58 2.09 -2.96
CA LYS A 61 -2.97 2.41 -2.61
C LYS A 61 -3.96 1.70 -3.53
N GLY A 62 -3.73 1.77 -4.84
CA GLY A 62 -4.59 1.14 -5.85
C GLY A 62 -4.59 -0.38 -5.73
N SER A 63 -3.40 -0.99 -5.66
CA SER A 63 -3.24 -2.44 -5.46
C SER A 63 -3.94 -2.92 -4.19
N SER A 64 -3.74 -2.22 -3.07
CA SER A 64 -4.38 -2.53 -1.79
C SER A 64 -5.90 -2.37 -1.82
N SER A 65 -6.40 -1.32 -2.48
CA SER A 65 -7.85 -1.11 -2.65
C SER A 65 -8.48 -2.23 -3.46
N ASN A 66 -7.83 -2.67 -4.53
CA ASN A 66 -8.32 -3.76 -5.37
C ASN A 66 -8.40 -5.08 -4.60
N MET A 67 -7.47 -5.31 -3.67
CA MET A 67 -7.45 -6.49 -2.81
C MET A 67 -8.32 -6.37 -1.55
N GLY A 68 -9.12 -5.31 -1.42
CA GLY A 68 -9.95 -5.07 -0.24
C GLY A 68 -9.16 -4.71 1.02
N ALA A 69 -7.86 -4.43 0.93
CA ALA A 69 -7.02 -4.02 2.05
C ALA A 69 -7.23 -2.53 2.39
N LEU A 70 -8.42 -2.21 2.93
CA LEU A 70 -8.90 -0.85 3.15
C LEU A 70 -7.97 -0.01 4.02
N GLN A 71 -7.52 -0.57 5.16
CA GLN A 71 -6.64 0.17 6.06
C GLN A 71 -5.28 0.48 5.42
N LEU A 72 -4.72 -0.49 4.69
CA LEU A 72 -3.45 -0.31 3.99
C LEU A 72 -3.61 0.76 2.89
N SER A 73 -4.69 0.68 2.10
CA SER A 73 -5.00 1.69 1.09
C SER A 73 -5.12 3.09 1.70
N GLN A 74 -5.76 3.23 2.87
CA GLN A 74 -5.89 4.51 3.57
C GLN A 74 -4.55 5.06 4.09
N LEU A 75 -3.63 4.20 4.53
CA LEU A 75 -2.29 4.61 4.95
C LEU A 75 -1.46 5.06 3.73
N CYS A 76 -1.52 4.31 2.63
CA CYS A 76 -0.88 4.69 1.37
C CYS A 76 -1.44 6.02 0.83
N HIS A 77 -2.74 6.27 0.97
CA HIS A 77 -3.35 7.55 0.61
C HIS A 77 -2.79 8.71 1.44
N GLN A 78 -2.67 8.55 2.76
CA GLN A 78 -2.05 9.57 3.62
C GLN A 78 -0.60 9.84 3.24
N LEU A 79 0.14 8.79 2.87
CA LEU A 79 1.52 8.88 2.45
C LEU A 79 1.64 9.65 1.11
N GLU A 80 0.79 9.31 0.14
CA GLU A 80 0.70 9.99 -1.15
C GLU A 80 0.43 11.49 -0.97
N GLU A 81 -0.57 11.86 -0.16
CA GLU A 81 -0.95 13.26 0.05
C GLU A 81 0.17 14.08 0.69
N ARG A 82 0.82 13.56 1.74
CA ARG A 82 1.95 14.26 2.38
C ARG A 82 3.12 14.44 1.42
N ALA A 83 3.46 13.39 0.68
CA ALA A 83 4.53 13.43 -0.31
C ALA A 83 4.24 14.48 -1.42
N ARG A 84 3.00 14.53 -1.92
CA ARG A 84 2.56 15.56 -2.90
C ARG A 84 2.63 16.98 -2.38
N GLN A 85 2.36 17.17 -1.08
CA GLN A 85 2.41 18.47 -0.41
C GLN A 85 3.83 18.91 -0.06
N ASN A 86 4.86 18.11 -0.39
CA ASN A 86 6.23 18.27 0.07
C ASN A 86 6.37 18.31 1.62
N ASP A 87 5.44 17.65 2.32
CA ASP A 87 5.46 17.56 3.77
C ASP A 87 6.17 16.26 4.19
N SER A 88 7.42 16.40 4.61
CA SER A 88 8.22 15.28 5.14
C SER A 88 7.92 14.96 6.61
N SER A 89 7.07 15.75 7.28
CA SER A 89 6.80 15.58 8.70
C SER A 89 6.05 14.27 8.97
N GLY A 90 6.60 13.46 9.89
CA GLY A 90 6.02 12.19 10.31
C GLY A 90 5.90 11.12 9.20
N LEU A 91 6.57 11.29 8.04
CA LEU A 91 6.65 10.25 7.02
C LEU A 91 7.27 8.94 7.56
N PRO A 92 8.34 8.97 8.38
CA PRO A 92 8.89 7.75 8.98
C PRO A 92 7.85 6.98 9.82
N ASP A 93 7.09 7.69 10.65
CA ASP A 93 6.06 7.07 11.50
C ASP A 93 4.90 6.51 10.67
N LEU A 94 4.52 7.22 9.60
CA LEU A 94 3.46 6.77 8.69
C LEU A 94 3.89 5.53 7.93
N ILE A 95 5.12 5.50 7.41
CA ILE A 95 5.70 4.33 6.73
C ILE A 95 5.86 3.15 7.69
N GLY A 96 6.20 3.39 8.96
CA GLY A 96 6.27 2.33 9.98
C GLY A 96 4.93 1.69 10.34
N ARG A 97 3.80 2.35 9.98
CA ARG A 97 2.44 1.82 10.17
C ARG A 97 1.92 1.03 8.95
N ILE A 98 2.59 1.16 7.81
CA ILE A 98 2.37 0.38 6.58
C ILE A 98 3.14 -0.94 6.71
#